data_AF-B3S2W0-F1
#
_entry.id   AF-B3S2W0-F1
#
_cell.length_a   1.000
_cell.length_b   1.000
_cell.length_c   1.000
_cell.angle_alpha   90.00
_cell.angle_beta   90.00
_cell.angle_gamma   90.00
#
_symmetry.space_group_name_H-M   'P 1'
#
loop_
_entity.id
_entity.type
_entity.pdbx_description
1 polymer ?
#
loop_
_entity_poly.entity_id
_entity_poly.type
_entity_poly.pdbx_seq_one_letter_code
_entity_poly.pdbx_strand_id
1 'polypeptide(L)'
;MGILRLKFLASILDEPFKQKAKKFILYLLRSNLYQNNQVDEYDINKIMMKVLVLRMASWAEYKPVLYQIKRAFQRWLHGYSLSPNLVPAIVEIGVSIGDEDDWNRVLKRYYEVDDDHSKKLCMKGLAASKNPKLLKRLLEIIMDEKQVELFFSYNKRLQNYKRLAEMEIERLRLKIRWIHRHQQQVQSWFRNICRELKL
;
A
#
# COMPACT_ATOMS: atom_id res chain seq x y z
N MET A 1 -8.62 -3.75 -12.31
CA MET A 1 -7.32 -4.30 -12.81
C MET A 1 -6.41 -3.24 -13.44
N GLY A 2 -6.87 -2.38 -14.37
CA GLY A 2 -6.00 -1.42 -15.08
C GLY A 2 -5.27 -0.38 -14.20
N ILE A 3 -5.96 0.20 -13.21
CA ILE A 3 -5.41 1.24 -12.32
C ILE A 3 -4.23 0.73 -11.47
N LEU A 4 -4.29 -0.53 -10.99
CA LEU A 4 -3.19 -1.14 -10.22
C LEU A 4 -1.95 -1.37 -11.08
N ARG A 5 -2.14 -1.75 -12.36
CA ARG A 5 -1.03 -1.87 -13.32
C ARG A 5 -0.40 -0.51 -13.60
N LEU A 6 -1.20 0.55 -13.73
CA LEU A 6 -0.67 1.90 -13.92
C LEU A 6 0.17 2.38 -12.73
N LYS A 7 -0.27 2.10 -11.48
CA LYS A 7 0.53 2.36 -10.27
C LYS A 7 1.87 1.63 -10.30
N PHE A 8 1.87 0.35 -10.66
CA PHE A 8 3.10 -0.44 -10.80
C PHE A 8 4.04 0.16 -11.85
N LEU A 9 3.53 0.52 -13.03
CA LEU A 9 4.33 1.15 -14.07
C LEU A 9 4.90 2.50 -13.63
N ALA A 10 4.09 3.33 -12.97
CA ALA A 10 4.54 4.60 -12.43
C ALA A 10 5.60 4.45 -11.31
N SER A 11 5.68 3.31 -10.63
CA SER A 11 6.76 3.04 -9.65
C SER A 11 8.08 2.61 -10.28
N ILE A 12 8.07 2.21 -11.55
CA ILE A 12 9.23 1.70 -12.29
C ILE A 12 9.75 2.73 -13.29
N LEU A 13 8.85 3.55 -13.83
CA LEU A 13 9.15 4.58 -14.81
C LEU A 13 9.58 5.90 -14.15
N ASP A 14 9.93 6.87 -14.97
CA ASP A 14 10.48 8.16 -14.59
C ASP A 14 9.50 9.03 -13.78
N GLU A 15 10.04 9.93 -12.94
CA GLU A 15 9.25 10.84 -12.09
C GLU A 15 8.24 11.70 -12.87
N PRO A 16 8.56 12.26 -14.06
CA PRO A 16 7.57 12.96 -14.88
C PRO A 16 6.36 12.09 -15.29
N PHE A 17 6.61 10.83 -15.67
CA PHE A 17 5.54 9.87 -15.97
C PHE A 17 4.70 9.58 -14.72
N LYS A 18 5.35 9.37 -13.57
CA LYS A 18 4.67 9.14 -12.30
C LYS A 18 3.74 10.28 -11.91
N GLN A 19 4.17 11.54 -12.08
CA GLN A 19 3.31 12.70 -11.81
C GLN A 19 2.08 12.77 -12.74
N LYS A 20 2.26 12.50 -14.04
CA LYS A 20 1.13 12.42 -14.99
C LYS A 20 0.20 11.25 -14.66
N ALA A 21 0.74 10.11 -14.25
CA ALA A 21 -0.05 8.95 -13.81
C ALA A 21 -0.90 9.28 -12.57
N LYS A 22 -0.35 10.03 -11.59
CA LYS A 22 -1.14 10.53 -10.43
C LYS A 22 -2.32 11.37 -10.90
N LYS A 23 -2.10 12.37 -11.75
CA LYS A 23 -3.16 13.23 -12.30
C LYS A 23 -4.22 12.44 -13.05
N PHE A 24 -3.81 11.51 -13.92
CA PHE A 24 -4.72 10.66 -14.68
C PHE A 24 -5.57 9.76 -13.78
N ILE A 25 -4.98 9.19 -12.73
CA ILE A 25 -5.73 8.39 -11.76
C ILE A 25 -6.77 9.25 -11.02
N LEU A 26 -6.41 10.47 -10.61
CA LEU A 26 -7.38 11.39 -9.99
C LEU A 26 -8.50 11.78 -10.95
N TYR A 27 -8.18 11.98 -12.24
CA TYR A 27 -9.17 12.22 -13.27
C TYR A 27 -10.15 11.04 -13.41
N LEU A 28 -9.66 9.79 -13.45
CA LEU A 28 -10.51 8.61 -13.54
C LEU A 28 -11.39 8.41 -12.29
N LEU A 29 -10.89 8.81 -11.12
CA LEU A 29 -11.59 8.64 -9.84
C LEU A 29 -12.51 9.81 -9.50
N ARG A 30 -12.55 10.88 -10.31
CA ARG A 30 -13.26 12.13 -9.99
C ARG A 30 -14.72 11.91 -9.55
N SER A 31 -15.50 11.13 -10.29
CA SER A 31 -16.91 10.86 -9.95
C SER A 31 -17.05 10.21 -8.57
N ASN A 32 -16.17 9.26 -8.26
CA ASN A 32 -16.17 8.55 -6.98
C ASN A 32 -15.64 9.41 -5.83
N LEU A 33 -14.68 10.32 -6.09
CA LEU A 33 -14.14 11.26 -5.10
C LEU A 33 -15.19 12.28 -4.67
N TYR A 34 -16.01 12.78 -5.59
CA TYR A 34 -17.08 13.72 -5.27
C TYR A 34 -18.28 13.07 -4.56
N GLN A 35 -18.58 11.79 -4.87
CA GLN A 35 -19.74 11.09 -4.32
C GLN A 35 -19.49 10.39 -2.97
N ASN A 36 -18.25 10.03 -2.62
CA ASN A 36 -17.93 9.22 -1.43
C ASN A 36 -17.23 10.00 -0.30
N ASN A 37 -17.73 11.18 0.05
CA ASN A 37 -17.16 12.00 1.13
C ASN A 37 -17.46 11.50 2.56
N GLN A 38 -18.15 10.37 2.73
CA GLN A 38 -18.45 9.79 4.04
C GLN A 38 -17.93 8.35 4.18
N VAL A 39 -17.20 8.11 5.27
CA VAL A 39 -16.50 6.86 5.61
C VAL A 39 -17.46 5.81 6.21
N ASP A 40 -18.73 6.15 6.38
CA ASP A 40 -19.72 5.33 7.07
C ASP A 40 -20.75 4.78 6.07
N GLU A 41 -20.47 3.64 5.43
CA GLU A 41 -21.49 2.95 4.62
C GLU A 41 -21.26 1.43 4.57
N TYR A 42 -22.35 0.66 4.65
CA TYR A 42 -22.39 -0.78 4.89
C TYR A 42 -22.41 -1.67 3.63
N ASP A 43 -22.37 -1.09 2.42
CA ASP A 43 -22.42 -1.84 1.16
C ASP A 43 -21.03 -2.36 0.74
N ILE A 44 -20.86 -3.68 0.64
CA ILE A 44 -19.58 -4.36 0.34
C ILE A 44 -18.96 -3.91 -0.99
N ASN A 45 -19.77 -3.68 -2.04
CA ASN A 45 -19.25 -3.25 -3.33
C ASN A 45 -18.80 -1.79 -3.29
N LYS A 46 -19.55 -0.93 -2.59
CA LYS A 46 -19.13 0.46 -2.31
C LYS A 46 -17.89 0.49 -1.43
N ILE A 47 -17.78 -0.40 -0.44
CA ILE A 47 -16.62 -0.51 0.45
C ILE A 47 -15.36 -0.94 -0.32
N MET A 48 -15.45 -1.95 -1.19
CA MET A 48 -14.30 -2.40 -1.98
C MET A 48 -13.85 -1.32 -2.98
N MET A 49 -14.80 -0.63 -3.62
CA MET A 49 -14.49 0.55 -4.43
C MET A 49 -13.87 1.68 -3.59
N LYS A 50 -14.38 1.91 -2.37
CA LYS A 50 -13.81 2.88 -1.42
C LYS A 50 -12.37 2.52 -1.05
N VAL A 51 -12.05 1.26 -0.71
CA VAL A 51 -10.66 0.84 -0.41
C VAL A 51 -9.72 1.12 -1.59
N LEU A 52 -10.16 0.82 -2.81
CA LEU A 52 -9.36 1.13 -4.01
C LEU A 52 -9.19 2.64 -4.19
N VAL A 53 -10.28 3.42 -4.07
CA VAL A 53 -10.26 4.88 -4.16
C VAL A 53 -9.32 5.48 -3.11
N LEU A 54 -9.42 5.05 -1.84
CA LEU A 54 -8.56 5.51 -0.75
C LEU A 54 -7.09 5.23 -1.05
N ARG A 55 -6.74 4.00 -1.44
CA ARG A 55 -5.35 3.62 -1.76
C ARG A 55 -4.80 4.38 -2.94
N MET A 56 -5.60 4.60 -3.98
CA MET A 56 -5.16 5.28 -5.20
C MET A 56 -5.09 6.79 -5.04
N ALA A 57 -6.06 7.40 -4.37
CA ALA A 57 -6.05 8.81 -4.02
C ALA A 57 -4.90 9.14 -3.06
N SER A 58 -4.60 8.24 -2.11
CA SER A 58 -3.46 8.39 -1.20
C SER A 58 -2.13 8.24 -1.93
N TRP A 59 -2.01 7.28 -2.85
CA TRP A 59 -0.83 7.16 -3.72
C TRP A 59 -0.65 8.40 -4.62
N ALA A 60 -1.75 9.00 -5.05
CA ALA A 60 -1.75 10.25 -5.81
C ALA A 60 -1.65 11.52 -4.93
N GLU A 61 -1.48 11.36 -3.60
CA GLU A 61 -1.30 12.44 -2.63
C GLU A 61 -2.47 13.46 -2.61
N TYR A 62 -3.68 12.98 -2.86
CA TYR A 62 -4.87 13.83 -2.87
C TYR A 62 -5.29 14.24 -1.45
N LYS A 63 -4.98 15.49 -1.10
CA LYS A 63 -5.11 16.04 0.27
C LYS A 63 -6.47 15.81 0.94
N PRO A 64 -7.64 15.98 0.28
CA PRO A 64 -8.93 15.78 0.94
C PRO A 64 -9.13 14.36 1.46
N VAL A 65 -8.68 13.35 0.70
CA VAL A 65 -8.75 11.95 1.13
C VAL A 65 -7.74 11.65 2.22
N LEU A 66 -6.51 12.17 2.12
CA LEU A 66 -5.51 12.01 3.18
C LEU A 66 -5.97 12.58 4.52
N TYR A 67 -6.65 13.74 4.51
CA TYR A 67 -7.25 14.33 5.71
C TYR A 67 -8.33 13.43 6.32
N GLN A 68 -9.23 12.89 5.51
CA GLN A 68 -10.28 11.98 5.98
C GLN A 68 -9.69 10.69 6.55
N ILE A 69 -8.67 10.12 5.90
CA ILE A 69 -7.96 8.94 6.40
C ILE A 69 -7.28 9.25 7.72
N LYS A 70 -6.55 10.37 7.83
CA LYS A 70 -5.90 10.77 9.10
C LYS A 70 -6.93 10.90 10.22
N ARG A 71 -8.08 11.55 9.95
CA ARG A 71 -9.17 11.66 10.92
C ARG A 71 -9.73 10.30 11.34
N ALA A 72 -10.01 9.40 10.38
CA ALA A 72 -10.51 8.07 10.68
C ALA A 72 -9.49 7.21 11.44
N PHE A 73 -8.21 7.31 11.07
CA PHE A 73 -7.10 6.66 11.74
C PHE A 73 -6.97 7.11 13.20
N GLN A 74 -7.04 8.43 13.46
CA GLN A 74 -7.06 8.93 14.83
C GLN A 74 -8.27 8.42 15.61
N ARG A 75 -9.48 8.41 15.02
CA ARG A 75 -10.65 7.81 15.69
C ARG A 75 -10.41 6.33 16.03
N TRP A 76 -9.85 5.56 15.12
CA TRP A 76 -9.51 4.17 15.40
C TRP A 76 -8.50 4.01 16.56
N LEU A 77 -7.47 4.86 16.61
CA LEU A 77 -6.50 4.88 17.73
C LEU A 77 -7.17 5.17 19.08
N HIS A 78 -8.21 6.01 19.12
CA HIS A 78 -9.00 6.31 20.32
C HIS A 78 -10.05 5.23 20.64
N GLY A 79 -10.08 4.11 19.91
CA GLY A 79 -10.98 2.99 20.18
C GLY A 79 -12.35 3.07 19.52
N TYR A 80 -12.59 4.03 18.62
CA TYR A 80 -13.84 4.06 17.86
C TYR A 80 -13.91 2.90 16.87
N SER A 81 -15.09 2.26 16.78
CA SER A 81 -15.35 1.21 15.79
C SER A 81 -15.38 1.79 14.38
N LEU A 82 -14.67 1.13 13.47
CA LEU A 82 -14.69 1.40 12.03
C LEU A 82 -15.10 0.11 11.30
N SER A 83 -15.61 0.25 10.07
CA SER A 83 -15.92 -0.91 9.24
C SER A 83 -14.69 -1.83 9.11
N PRO A 84 -14.79 -3.14 9.45
CA PRO A 84 -13.65 -4.07 9.43
C PRO A 84 -12.91 -4.12 8.09
N ASN A 85 -13.63 -3.86 6.99
CA ASN A 85 -13.07 -3.85 5.63
C ASN A 85 -12.24 -2.59 5.32
N LEU A 86 -12.50 -1.48 6.00
CA LEU A 86 -11.79 -0.21 5.81
C LEU A 86 -10.57 -0.09 6.73
N VAL A 87 -10.64 -0.67 7.93
CA VAL A 87 -9.58 -0.61 8.95
C VAL A 87 -8.20 -0.96 8.38
N PRO A 88 -8.00 -2.06 7.61
CA PRO A 88 -6.70 -2.36 7.03
C PRO A 88 -6.10 -1.24 6.18
N ALA A 89 -6.91 -0.63 5.31
CA ALA A 89 -6.46 0.44 4.44
C ALA A 89 -6.19 1.73 5.23
N ILE A 90 -7.04 2.03 6.22
CA ILE A 90 -6.91 3.23 7.07
C ILE A 90 -5.66 3.16 7.93
N VAL A 91 -5.37 2.01 8.55
CA VAL A 91 -4.18 1.81 9.38
C VAL A 91 -2.90 1.82 8.52
N GLU A 92 -2.90 1.10 7.39
CA GLU A 92 -1.76 1.07 6.45
C GLU A 92 -1.42 2.49 5.94
N ILE A 93 -2.42 3.22 5.44
CA ILE A 93 -2.19 4.55 4.89
C ILE A 93 -1.90 5.56 6.01
N GLY A 94 -2.60 5.46 7.15
CA GLY A 94 -2.44 6.31 8.31
C GLY A 94 -1.02 6.30 8.85
N VAL A 95 -0.43 5.12 9.05
CA VAL A 95 0.99 4.99 9.45
C VAL A 95 1.94 5.48 8.36
N SER A 96 1.61 5.27 7.08
CA SER A 96 2.46 5.68 5.96
C SER A 96 2.56 7.21 5.77
N ILE A 97 1.54 7.96 6.22
CA ILE A 97 1.52 9.43 6.19
C ILE A 97 1.72 10.08 7.56
N GLY A 98 1.67 9.28 8.63
CA GLY A 98 1.83 9.71 10.01
C GLY A 98 3.29 9.89 10.42
N ASP A 99 3.47 10.26 11.68
CA ASP A 99 4.76 10.44 12.33
C ASP A 99 5.14 9.22 13.19
N GLU A 100 6.22 9.38 13.96
CA GLU A 100 6.69 8.35 14.89
C GLU A 100 5.72 8.12 16.05
N ASP A 101 4.95 9.14 16.46
CA ASP A 101 3.95 9.00 17.53
C ASP A 101 2.77 8.14 17.07
N ASP A 102 2.29 8.39 15.86
CA ASP A 102 1.27 7.56 15.20
C ASP A 102 1.75 6.09 15.12
N TRP A 103 3.01 5.87 14.76
CA TRP A 103 3.61 4.53 14.70
C TRP A 103 3.69 3.87 16.08
N ASN A 104 4.16 4.60 17.11
CA ASN A 104 4.26 4.10 18.48
C ASN A 104 2.89 3.75 19.07
N ARG A 105 1.83 4.50 18.73
CA ARG A 105 0.46 4.20 19.16
C ARG A 105 -0.07 2.91 18.54
N VAL A 106 0.24 2.64 17.27
CA VAL A 106 -0.10 1.36 16.63
C VAL A 106 0.68 0.21 17.25
N LEU A 107 1.97 0.43 17.56
CA LEU A 107 2.79 -0.57 18.23
C LEU A 107 2.26 -0.89 19.64
N LYS A 108 1.82 0.13 20.38
CA LYS A 108 1.17 -0.06 21.68
C LYS A 108 -0.06 -0.96 21.55
N ARG A 109 -0.91 -0.67 20.57
CA ARG A 109 -2.12 -1.48 20.30
C ARG A 109 -1.79 -2.91 19.86
N TYR A 110 -0.67 -3.14 19.17
CA TYR A 110 -0.20 -4.50 18.85
C TYR A 110 0.06 -5.35 20.10
N TYR A 111 0.61 -4.74 21.16
CA TYR A 111 0.85 -5.43 22.43
C TYR A 111 -0.39 -5.56 23.32
N GLU A 112 -1.35 -4.64 23.20
CA GLU A 112 -2.60 -4.65 23.97
C GLU A 112 -3.63 -5.68 23.46
N VAL A 113 -3.54 -6.08 22.19
CA VAL A 113 -4.52 -6.97 21.57
C VAL A 113 -4.06 -8.42 21.60
N ASP A 114 -4.93 -9.33 22.00
CA ASP A 114 -4.62 -10.77 22.08
C ASP A 114 -4.86 -11.53 20.78
N ASP A 115 -5.72 -11.03 19.89
CA ASP A 115 -6.14 -11.77 18.69
C ASP A 115 -5.14 -11.66 17.52
N ASP A 116 -4.90 -12.80 16.87
CA ASP A 116 -3.97 -12.94 15.73
C ASP A 116 -4.33 -12.04 14.54
N HIS A 117 -5.62 -11.76 14.33
CA HIS A 117 -6.08 -10.98 13.20
C HIS A 117 -5.68 -9.50 13.36
N SER A 118 -5.95 -8.92 14.51
CA SER A 118 -5.60 -7.55 14.90
C SER A 118 -4.08 -7.38 15.04
N LYS A 119 -3.36 -8.40 15.53
CA LYS A 119 -1.88 -8.40 15.52
C LYS A 119 -1.34 -8.31 14.09
N LYS A 120 -1.86 -9.12 13.15
CA LYS A 120 -1.48 -9.06 11.73
C LYS A 120 -1.84 -7.72 11.08
N LEU A 121 -2.98 -7.14 11.44
CA LEU A 121 -3.40 -5.81 11.00
C LEU A 121 -2.40 -4.74 11.46
N CYS A 122 -2.08 -4.69 12.75
CA CYS A 122 -1.13 -3.72 13.30
C CYS A 122 0.25 -3.91 12.66
N MET A 123 0.70 -5.15 12.51
CA MET A 123 1.98 -5.47 11.87
C MET A 123 2.06 -4.95 10.44
N LYS A 124 1.01 -5.17 9.63
CA LYS A 124 0.91 -4.61 8.26
C LYS A 124 0.93 -3.08 8.27
N GLY A 125 0.25 -2.47 9.25
CA GLY A 125 0.28 -1.02 9.47
C GLY A 125 1.69 -0.49 9.74
N LEU A 126 2.38 -1.07 10.73
CA LEU A 126 3.72 -0.68 11.13
C LEU A 126 4.72 -0.81 9.98
N ALA A 127 4.58 -1.86 9.17
CA ALA A 127 5.41 -2.10 7.97
C ALA A 127 5.14 -1.12 6.82
N ALA A 128 4.06 -0.34 6.88
CA ALA A 128 3.74 0.67 5.87
C ALA A 128 4.44 2.02 6.11
N SER A 129 5.20 2.15 7.20
CA SER A 129 5.99 3.34 7.51
C SER A 129 7.00 3.64 6.41
N LYS A 130 7.16 4.93 6.09
CA LYS A 130 8.19 5.39 5.14
C LYS A 130 9.53 5.70 5.82
N ASN A 131 9.58 5.66 7.16
CA ASN A 131 10.78 5.97 7.93
C ASN A 131 11.66 4.71 8.07
N PRO A 132 12.87 4.67 7.48
CA PRO A 132 13.74 3.50 7.55
C PRO A 132 14.12 3.10 8.98
N LYS A 133 14.22 4.07 9.91
CA LYS A 133 14.54 3.80 11.33
C LYS A 133 13.43 2.98 12.01
N LEU A 134 12.17 3.34 11.74
CA LEU A 134 11.01 2.63 12.29
C LEU A 134 10.85 1.24 11.68
N LEU A 135 11.13 1.09 10.38
CA LEU A 135 11.17 -0.23 9.74
C LEU A 135 12.27 -1.12 10.30
N LYS A 136 13.47 -0.56 10.56
CA LYS A 136 14.55 -1.30 11.21
C LYS A 136 14.14 -1.75 12.62
N ARG A 137 13.57 -0.84 13.42
CA ARG A 137 13.03 -1.16 14.75
C ARG A 137 11.95 -2.23 14.69
N LEU A 138 11.07 -2.18 13.67
CA LEU A 138 10.07 -3.23 13.45
C LEU A 138 10.71 -4.59 13.18
N LEU A 139 11.73 -4.63 12.32
CA LEU A 139 12.47 -5.86 12.05
C LEU A 139 13.13 -6.39 13.32
N GLU A 140 13.77 -5.54 14.12
CA GLU A 140 14.37 -5.91 15.41
C GLU A 140 13.34 -6.49 16.39
N ILE A 141 12.11 -5.97 16.40
CA ILE A 141 11.00 -6.51 17.23
C ILE A 141 10.54 -7.88 16.75
N ILE A 142 10.45 -8.10 15.44
CA ILE A 142 9.93 -9.35 14.86
C ILE A 142 11.00 -10.45 14.83
N MET A 143 12.26 -10.07 14.66
CA MET A 143 13.40 -10.97 14.56
C MET A 143 13.95 -11.27 15.97
N ASP A 144 13.30 -12.20 16.68
CA ASP A 144 13.95 -12.88 17.80
C ASP A 144 15.20 -13.61 17.27
N GLU A 145 16.35 -13.46 17.93
CA GLU A 145 17.66 -13.95 17.51
C GLU A 145 17.61 -15.45 17.15
N LYS A 146 16.83 -16.22 17.92
CA LYS A 146 16.59 -17.65 17.68
C LYS A 146 15.84 -17.95 16.37
N GLN A 147 14.92 -17.08 15.93
CA GLN A 147 14.19 -17.26 14.68
C GLN A 147 15.10 -17.00 13.47
N VAL A 148 16.04 -16.07 13.60
CA VAL A 148 17.04 -15.77 12.57
C VAL A 148 18.07 -16.89 12.48
N GLU A 149 18.56 -17.39 13.61
CA GLU A 149 19.43 -18.58 13.65
C GLU A 149 18.73 -19.84 13.14
N LEU A 150 17.45 -20.04 13.49
CA LEU A 150 16.64 -21.13 12.92
C LEU A 150 16.46 -20.97 11.43
N PHE A 151 16.14 -19.77 10.92
CA PHE A 151 16.05 -19.49 9.50
C PHE A 151 17.36 -19.84 8.78
N PHE A 152 18.50 -19.34 9.24
CA PHE A 152 19.80 -19.60 8.61
C PHE A 152 20.31 -21.04 8.79
N SER A 153 19.99 -21.71 9.90
CA SER A 153 20.34 -23.13 10.12
C SER A 153 19.46 -24.09 9.31
N TYR A 154 18.16 -23.80 9.13
CA TYR A 154 17.27 -24.52 8.21
C TYR A 154 17.64 -24.28 6.74
N ASN A 155 18.17 -23.10 6.40
CA ASN A 155 18.56 -22.72 5.04
C ASN A 155 19.73 -23.53 4.45
N LYS A 156 20.39 -24.39 5.23
CA LYS A 156 21.32 -25.41 4.70
C LYS A 156 20.60 -26.57 3.99
N ARG A 157 19.27 -26.73 4.10
CA ARG A 157 18.47 -27.77 3.44
C ARG A 157 17.27 -27.17 2.68
N LEU A 158 17.47 -26.69 1.45
CA LEU A 158 16.38 -26.08 0.66
C LEU A 158 16.20 -26.71 -0.73
N GLN A 159 15.41 -27.79 -0.82
CA GLN A 159 14.79 -28.19 -2.10
C GLN A 159 13.45 -27.48 -2.34
N ASN A 160 12.66 -27.18 -1.29
CA ASN A 160 11.31 -26.62 -1.41
C ASN A 160 11.27 -25.11 -1.75
N TYR A 161 12.26 -24.34 -1.32
CA TYR A 161 12.35 -22.90 -1.62
C TYR A 161 13.09 -22.60 -2.93
N LYS A 162 13.86 -23.55 -3.46
CA LYS A 162 14.50 -23.43 -4.78
C LYS A 162 13.47 -23.15 -5.87
N ARG A 163 12.36 -23.90 -5.87
CA ARG A 163 11.26 -23.70 -6.82
C ARG A 163 10.58 -22.33 -6.66
N LEU A 164 10.35 -21.88 -5.42
CA LEU A 164 9.78 -20.55 -5.17
C LEU A 164 10.74 -19.44 -5.62
N ALA A 165 12.04 -19.57 -5.34
CA ALA A 165 13.06 -18.65 -5.80
C ALA A 165 13.14 -18.61 -7.34
N GLU A 166 13.14 -19.78 -8.00
CA GLU A 166 13.10 -19.89 -9.46
C GLU A 166 11.85 -19.23 -10.05
N MET A 167 10.68 -19.41 -9.44
CA MET A 167 9.43 -18.76 -9.85
C MET A 167 9.48 -17.23 -9.66
N GLU A 168 10.09 -16.72 -8.59
CA GLU A 168 10.28 -15.29 -8.40
C GLU A 168 11.31 -14.72 -9.39
N ILE A 169 12.41 -15.43 -9.65
CA ILE A 169 13.40 -15.07 -10.67
C ILE A 169 12.75 -14.99 -12.05
N GLU A 170 11.94 -15.98 -12.43
CA GLU A 170 11.26 -15.98 -13.72
C GLU A 170 10.22 -14.85 -13.81
N ARG A 171 9.50 -14.55 -12.71
CA ARG A 171 8.62 -13.38 -12.65
C ARG A 171 9.39 -12.06 -12.82
N LEU A 172 10.56 -11.92 -12.21
CA LEU A 172 11.43 -10.76 -12.39
C LEU A 172 11.92 -10.65 -13.84
N ARG A 173 12.36 -11.76 -14.45
CA ARG A 173 12.76 -11.81 -15.86
C ARG A 173 11.62 -11.41 -16.80
N LEU A 174 10.40 -11.88 -16.55
CA LEU A 174 9.21 -11.49 -17.31
C LEU A 174 8.92 -9.99 -17.19
N LYS A 175 9.01 -9.43 -15.97
CA LYS A 175 8.86 -7.98 -15.75
C LYS A 175 9.92 -7.19 -16.52
N ILE A 176 11.20 -7.60 -16.44
CA ILE A 176 12.31 -6.96 -17.16
C ILE A 176 12.09 -7.01 -18.68
N ARG A 177 11.73 -8.18 -19.23
CA ARG A 177 11.43 -8.35 -20.66
C ARG A 177 10.27 -7.47 -21.10
N TRP A 178 9.20 -7.40 -20.30
CA TRP A 178 8.05 -6.57 -20.60
C TRP A 178 8.42 -5.08 -20.65
N ILE A 179 9.22 -4.60 -19.68
CA ILE A 179 9.70 -3.22 -19.64
C ILE A 179 10.50 -2.90 -20.91
N HIS A 180 11.50 -3.70 -21.24
CA HIS A 180 12.31 -3.51 -22.45
C HIS A 180 11.48 -3.46 -23.73
N ARG A 181 10.44 -4.29 -23.84
CA ARG A 181 9.63 -4.40 -25.04
C ARG A 181 8.56 -3.31 -25.17
N HIS A 182 7.92 -2.92 -24.07
CA HIS A 182 6.68 -2.15 -24.12
C HIS A 182 6.75 -0.77 -23.47
N GLN A 183 7.85 -0.43 -22.78
CA GLN A 183 7.98 0.85 -22.08
C GLN A 183 7.73 2.05 -23.00
N GLN A 184 8.39 2.11 -24.16
CA GLN A 184 8.27 3.25 -25.07
C GLN A 184 6.86 3.39 -25.65
N GLN A 185 6.24 2.27 -26.02
CA GLN A 185 4.86 2.24 -26.55
C GLN A 185 3.87 2.74 -25.50
N VAL A 186 3.99 2.26 -24.26
CA VAL A 186 3.12 2.67 -23.16
C VAL A 186 3.34 4.14 -22.79
N GLN A 187 4.59 4.61 -22.74
CA GLN A 187 4.89 6.03 -22.51
C GLN A 187 4.35 6.92 -23.64
N SER A 188 4.41 6.48 -24.89
CA SER A 188 3.86 7.22 -26.05
C SER A 188 2.33 7.29 -25.98
N TRP A 189 1.67 6.13 -25.83
CA TRP A 189 0.23 6.03 -25.66
C TRP A 189 -0.27 6.89 -24.49
N PHE A 190 0.38 6.79 -23.33
CA PHE A 190 -0.01 7.55 -22.15
C PHE A 190 0.19 9.06 -22.33
N ARG A 191 1.29 9.48 -22.99
CA ARG A 191 1.51 10.89 -23.33
C ARG A 191 0.41 11.45 -24.23
N ASN A 192 -0.05 10.68 -25.22
CA ASN A 192 -1.12 11.11 -26.13
C ASN A 192 -2.44 11.28 -25.39
N ILE A 193 -2.81 10.30 -24.54
CA ILE A 193 -4.02 10.40 -23.72
C ILE A 193 -3.96 11.61 -22.77
N CYS A 194 -2.83 11.85 -22.09
CA CYS A 194 -2.70 13.02 -21.24
C CYS A 194 -2.86 14.34 -22.02
N ARG A 195 -2.37 14.41 -23.26
CA ARG A 195 -2.55 15.59 -24.13
C ARG A 195 -4.01 15.82 -24.48
N GLU A 196 -4.72 14.77 -24.90
CA GLU A 196 -6.16 14.85 -25.23
C GLU A 196 -7.00 15.30 -24.03
N LEU A 197 -6.66 14.79 -22.84
CA LEU A 197 -7.35 15.12 -21.59
C LEU A 197 -6.87 16.42 -20.92
N LYS A 198 -5.88 17.12 -21.52
CA LYS A 198 -5.26 18.35 -20.98
C LYS A 198 -4.73 18.19 -19.54
N LEU A 199 -4.06 17.07 -19.25
CA LEU A 199 -3.51 16.69 -17.93
C LEU A 199 -2.01 16.98 -17.76
#